data_AF-A0A2Z2N1W3-F1
#
_entry.id   AF-A0A2Z2N1W3-F1
#
_cell.length_a   1.000
_cell.length_b   1.000
_cell.length_c   1.000
_cell.angle_alpha   90.00
_cell.angle_beta   90.00
_cell.angle_gamma   90.00
#
_symmetry.space_group_name_H-M   'P 1'
#
loop_
_entity.id
_entity.type
_entity.pdbx_description
1 polymer ?
#
loop_
_entity_poly.entity_id
_entity_poly.type
_entity_poly.pdbx_seq_one_letter_code
_entity_poly.pdbx_strand_id
1 'polypeptide(L)'
;MALKGPTEEEMRTVLMPLMLSGAKMLDKHCPKCGSPLFEKDGRVFCPICEHRKKQRQAEMKGVEERLMEKLNELANSLPDEVEQLEKHLRAMEKIIELLERYRKLEGGE
;
A
#
# COMPACT_ATOMS: atom_id res chain seq x y z
N MET A 1 -15.61 -12.34 -8.03
CA MET A 1 -15.08 -11.07 -7.49
C MET A 1 -15.28 -10.00 -8.54
N ALA A 2 -16.06 -8.95 -8.26
CA ALA A 2 -16.37 -7.93 -9.25
C ALA A 2 -15.09 -7.20 -9.70
N LEU A 3 -14.85 -7.14 -11.01
CA LEU A 3 -13.81 -6.33 -11.63
C LEU A 3 -14.17 -4.86 -11.37
N LYS A 4 -13.60 -4.26 -10.32
CA LYS A 4 -13.76 -2.81 -10.07
C LYS A 4 -12.92 -2.05 -11.09
N GLY A 5 -13.62 -1.47 -12.06
CA GLY A 5 -13.08 -0.53 -13.04
C GLY A 5 -12.30 0.64 -12.41
N PRO A 6 -11.59 1.45 -13.20
CA PRO A 6 -11.03 2.70 -12.71
C PRO A 6 -12.14 3.65 -12.24
N THR A 7 -11.89 4.39 -11.16
CA THR A 7 -12.79 5.46 -10.71
C THR A 7 -12.63 6.70 -11.58
N GLU A 8 -13.59 7.63 -11.53
CA GLU A 8 -13.47 8.90 -12.25
C GLU A 8 -12.24 9.70 -11.80
N GLU A 9 -11.94 9.67 -10.51
CA GLU A 9 -10.76 10.32 -9.95
C GLU A 9 -9.47 9.72 -10.50
N GLU A 10 -9.35 8.38 -10.52
CA GLU A 10 -8.16 7.73 -11.09
C GLU A 10 -8.00 8.02 -12.59
N MET A 11 -9.10 8.15 -13.34
CA MET A 11 -9.05 8.56 -14.74
C MET A 11 -8.47 9.98 -14.87
N ARG A 12 -8.88 10.92 -14.01
CA ARG A 12 -8.40 12.32 -14.03
C ARG A 12 -6.96 12.46 -13.54
N THR A 13 -6.60 11.79 -12.45
CA THR A 13 -5.33 12.01 -11.74
C THR A 13 -4.21 11.07 -12.19
N VAL A 14 -4.54 9.94 -12.84
CA VAL A 14 -3.55 8.97 -13.31
C VAL A 14 -3.45 8.94 -14.83
N LEU A 15 -4.58 8.81 -15.54
CA LEU A 15 -4.55 8.63 -16.99
C LEU A 15 -4.24 9.94 -17.74
N MET A 16 -4.89 11.06 -17.39
CA MET A 16 -4.65 12.34 -18.08
C MET A 16 -3.18 12.77 -18.01
N PRO A 17 -2.50 12.77 -16.84
CA PRO A 17 -1.10 13.16 -16.77
C PRO A 17 -0.17 12.24 -17.58
N LEU A 18 -0.50 10.95 -17.69
CA LEU A 18 0.28 10.02 -18.50
C LEU A 18 0.23 10.37 -19.98
N MET A 19 -0.96 10.69 -20.50
CA MET A 19 -1.13 11.15 -21.88
C MET A 19 -0.35 12.44 -22.13
N LEU A 20 -0.41 13.41 -21.21
CA LEU A 20 0.37 14.65 -21.29
C LEU A 20 1.88 14.39 -21.24
N SER A 21 2.32 13.35 -20.54
CA SER A 21 3.73 12.95 -20.45
C SER A 21 4.26 12.20 -21.68
N GLY A 22 3.47 12.09 -22.75
CA GLY A 22 3.82 11.39 -23.99
C GLY A 22 3.61 9.87 -23.95
N ALA A 23 2.96 9.33 -22.92
CA ALA A 23 2.64 7.90 -22.89
C ALA A 23 1.52 7.59 -23.88
N LYS A 24 1.67 6.50 -24.63
CA LYS A 24 0.71 6.06 -25.64
C LYS A 24 -0.33 5.13 -25.03
N MET A 25 -1.61 5.45 -25.19
CA MET A 25 -2.69 4.53 -24.88
C MET A 25 -2.79 3.44 -25.96
N LEU A 26 -2.94 2.18 -25.56
CA LEU A 26 -3.09 1.03 -26.44
C LEU A 26 -4.57 0.64 -26.57
N ASP A 27 -4.89 -0.12 -27.62
CA ASP A 27 -6.20 -0.72 -27.87
C ASP A 27 -6.53 -1.89 -26.90
N LYS A 28 -5.53 -2.38 -26.18
CA LYS A 28 -5.66 -3.46 -25.19
C LYS A 28 -6.06 -2.92 -23.83
N HIS A 29 -6.90 -3.68 -23.12
CA HIS A 29 -7.37 -3.35 -21.77
C HIS A 29 -6.81 -4.32 -20.73
N CYS A 30 -6.62 -3.84 -19.51
CA CYS A 30 -6.14 -4.65 -18.40
C CYS A 30 -7.18 -5.68 -17.98
N PRO A 31 -6.85 -6.98 -17.90
CA PRO A 31 -7.80 -8.02 -17.49
C PRO A 31 -8.20 -7.92 -16.01
N LYS A 32 -7.43 -7.18 -15.19
CA LYS A 32 -7.68 -7.04 -13.75
C LYS A 32 -8.64 -5.90 -13.41
N CYS A 33 -8.54 -4.77 -14.09
CA CYS A 33 -9.32 -3.57 -13.76
C CYS A 33 -10.02 -2.93 -14.96
N GLY A 34 -9.91 -3.49 -16.17
CA GLY A 34 -10.60 -2.98 -17.36
C GLY A 34 -10.10 -1.64 -17.90
N SER A 35 -9.03 -1.05 -17.35
CA SER A 35 -8.44 0.20 -17.85
C SER A 35 -7.58 -0.05 -19.09
N PRO A 36 -7.52 0.88 -20.07
CA PRO A 36 -6.61 0.74 -21.21
C PRO A 36 -5.16 0.64 -20.75
N LEU A 37 -4.38 -0.19 -21.45
CA LEU A 37 -2.94 -0.30 -21.23
C LEU A 37 -2.23 0.90 -21.85
N PHE A 38 -1.11 1.27 -21.23
CA PHE A 38 -0.26 2.35 -21.71
C PHE A 38 1.13 1.81 -22.06
N GLU A 39 1.75 2.43 -23.05
CA GLU A 39 3.13 2.22 -23.43
C GLU A 39 3.92 3.52 -23.22
N LYS A 40 5.05 3.42 -22.51
CA LYS A 40 6.01 4.51 -22.38
C LYS A 40 7.41 3.93 -22.38
N ASP A 41 8.32 4.52 -23.16
CA ASP A 41 9.72 4.09 -23.25
C ASP A 41 9.87 2.57 -23.57
N GLY A 42 9.00 2.05 -24.44
CA GLY A 42 8.98 0.63 -24.84
C GLY A 42 8.40 -0.34 -23.79
N ARG A 43 7.95 0.14 -22.64
CA ARG A 43 7.30 -0.67 -21.59
C ARG A 43 5.77 -0.53 -21.65
N VAL A 44 5.08 -1.66 -21.74
CA VAL A 44 3.62 -1.74 -21.60
C VAL A 44 3.23 -2.02 -20.16
N PHE A 45 2.29 -1.23 -19.62
CA PHE A 45 1.83 -1.36 -18.23
C PHE A 45 0.36 -0.95 -18.07
N CYS A 46 -0.25 -1.36 -16.95
CA CYS A 46 -1.57 -0.88 -16.54
C CYS A 46 -1.40 0.26 -15.53
N PRO A 47 -1.73 1.51 -15.90
CA PRO A 47 -1.48 2.67 -15.06
C PRO A 47 -2.26 2.63 -13.73
N ILE A 48 -3.50 2.14 -13.78
CA ILE A 48 -4.38 2.05 -12.62
C ILE A 48 -3.90 0.98 -11.63
N CYS A 49 -3.55 -0.20 -12.13
CA CYS A 49 -3.07 -1.28 -11.26
C CYS A 49 -1.73 -0.91 -10.61
N GLU A 50 -0.82 -0.24 -11.34
CA GLU A 50 0.43 0.26 -10.77
C GLU A 50 0.20 1.37 -9.74
N HIS A 51 -0.69 2.33 -10.05
CA HIS A 51 -1.05 3.40 -9.11
C HIS A 51 -1.62 2.83 -7.80
N ARG A 52 -2.60 1.92 -7.88
CA ARG A 52 -3.16 1.24 -6.71
C ARG A 52 -2.12 0.43 -5.94
N LYS A 53 -1.14 -0.20 -6.63
CA LYS A 53 -0.03 -0.92 -5.97
C LYS A 53 0.83 0.07 -5.19
N LYS A 54 1.20 1.21 -5.78
CA LYS A 54 1.99 2.26 -5.12
C LYS A 54 1.24 2.86 -3.93
N GLN A 55 -0.06 3.14 -4.06
CA GLN A 55 -0.88 3.63 -2.96
C GLN A 55 -0.91 2.64 -1.80
N ARG A 56 -1.18 1.35 -2.07
CA ARG A 56 -1.12 0.32 -1.03
C ARG A 56 0.25 0.26 -0.36
N GLN A 57 1.35 0.32 -1.12
CA GLN A 57 2.69 0.34 -0.54
C GLN A 57 2.91 1.57 0.35
N ALA A 58 2.46 2.76 -0.07
CA ALA A 58 2.56 3.98 0.73
C ALA A 58 1.71 3.91 2.01
N GLU A 59 0.48 3.39 1.93
CA GLU A 59 -0.38 3.13 3.08
C GLU A 59 0.28 2.14 4.04
N MET A 60 0.85 1.05 3.54
CA MET A 60 1.54 0.04 4.34
C MET A 60 2.76 0.62 5.06
N LYS A 61 3.56 1.47 4.40
CA LYS A 61 4.66 2.20 5.05
C LYS A 61 4.17 3.12 6.16
N GLY A 62 3.08 3.86 5.93
CA GLY A 62 2.48 4.71 6.96
C GLY A 62 1.92 3.91 8.14
N VAL A 63 1.44 2.68 7.91
CA VAL A 63 1.03 1.79 9.00
C VAL A 63 2.25 1.28 9.77
N GLU A 64 3.34 0.90 9.10
CA GLU A 64 4.58 0.46 9.75
C GLU A 64 5.13 1.54 10.69
N GLU A 65 5.23 2.79 10.21
CA GLU A 65 5.70 3.94 10.99
C GLU A 65 4.86 4.16 12.25
N ARG A 66 3.53 4.18 12.10
CA ARG A 66 2.59 4.37 13.24
C ARG A 66 2.65 3.22 14.25
N LEU A 67 2.87 1.99 13.78
CA LEU A 67 3.05 0.83 14.65
C LEU A 67 4.36 0.92 15.44
N MET A 68 5.45 1.40 14.82
CA MET A 68 6.71 1.65 15.53
C MET A 68 6.57 2.76 16.57
N GLU A 69 5.88 3.86 16.24
CA GLU A 69 5.57 4.93 17.20
C GLU A 69 4.82 4.37 18.41
N LYS A 70 3.78 3.56 18.18
CA LYS A 70 3.00 2.96 19.26
C LYS A 70 3.81 1.98 20.12
N LEU A 71 4.70 1.22 19.50
CA LEU A 71 5.61 0.33 20.22
C LEU A 71 6.54 1.12 21.15
N ASN A 72 7.09 2.24 20.67
CA ASN A 72 7.93 3.13 21.48
C ASN A 72 7.15 3.77 22.62
N GLU A 73 5.91 4.23 22.38
CA GLU A 73 5.05 4.77 23.43
C GLU A 73 4.78 3.74 24.53
N LEU A 74 4.43 2.49 24.17
CA LEU A 74 4.19 1.41 25.13
C LEU A 74 5.46 1.05 25.93
N ALA A 75 6.62 1.01 25.26
CA ALA A 75 7.90 0.74 25.91
C ALA A 75 8.30 1.84 26.90
N ASN A 76 7.99 3.11 26.61
CA ASN A 76 8.28 4.24 27.48
C ASN A 76 7.28 4.41 28.63
N SER A 77 6.12 3.73 28.57
CA SER A 77 5.04 3.83 29.56
C SER A 77 4.71 2.49 30.22
N LEU A 78 5.72 1.63 30.39
CA LEU A 78 5.55 0.33 31.04
C LEU A 78 5.06 0.49 32.49
N PRO A 79 3.93 -0.14 32.86
CA PRO A 79 3.39 -0.02 34.20
C PRO A 79 4.12 -0.94 35.19
N ASP A 80 4.15 -0.53 36.47
CA ASP A 80 4.74 -1.32 37.55
C ASP A 80 3.82 -2.48 38.02
N GLU A 81 2.51 -2.35 37.82
CA GLU A 81 1.57 -3.43 38.15
C GLU A 81 1.70 -4.58 37.15
N VAL A 82 1.94 -5.78 37.67
CA VAL A 82 2.17 -7.00 36.88
C VAL A 82 1.02 -7.29 35.90
N GLU A 83 -0.25 -7.14 36.31
CA GLU A 83 -1.40 -7.40 35.44
C GLU A 83 -1.46 -6.40 34.27
N GLN A 84 -1.11 -5.13 34.52
CA GLN A 84 -1.09 -4.11 33.48
C GLN A 84 0.12 -4.27 32.56
N LEU A 85 1.27 -4.68 33.13
CA LEU A 85 2.49 -4.98 32.39
C LEU A 85 2.26 -6.12 31.40
N GLU A 86 1.59 -7.18 31.84
CA GLU A 86 1.23 -8.30 30.97
C GLU A 86 0.36 -7.85 29.77
N LYS A 87 -0.60 -6.95 30.00
CA LYS A 87 -1.44 -6.38 28.91
C LYS A 87 -0.60 -5.57 27.92
N HIS A 88 0.36 -4.78 28.40
CA HIS A 88 1.27 -4.00 27.54
C HIS A 88 2.15 -4.94 26.71
N LEU A 89 2.79 -5.93 27.33
CA LEU A 89 3.65 -6.90 26.63
C LEU A 89 2.88 -7.68 25.56
N ARG A 90 1.64 -8.11 25.85
CA ARG A 90 0.77 -8.76 24.85
C ARG A 90 0.41 -7.84 23.68
N ALA A 91 0.23 -6.54 23.93
CA ALA A 91 -0.02 -5.58 22.86
C ALA A 91 1.23 -5.36 22.00
N MET A 92 2.40 -5.23 22.64
CA MET A 92 3.70 -5.09 21.97
C MET A 92 4.02 -6.30 21.10
N GLU A 93 3.79 -7.52 21.60
CA GLU A 93 3.95 -8.77 20.84
C GLU A 93 3.12 -8.74 19.54
N LYS A 94 1.84 -8.38 19.62
CA LYS A 94 0.98 -8.24 18.45
C LYS A 94 1.46 -7.18 17.46
N ILE A 95 1.98 -6.06 17.97
CA ILE A 95 2.54 -4.99 17.12
C ILE A 95 3.77 -5.51 16.38
N ILE A 96 4.67 -6.22 17.07
CA ILE A 96 5.88 -6.81 16.46
C ILE A 96 5.48 -7.84 15.39
N GLU A 97 4.53 -8.73 15.68
CA GLU A 97 4.02 -9.69 14.69
C GLU A 97 3.45 -9.00 13.44
N LEU A 98 2.73 -7.90 13.61
CA LEU A 98 2.21 -7.12 12.49
C LEU A 98 3.35 -6.50 11.69
N LEU A 99 4.32 -5.86 12.34
CA LEU A 99 5.50 -5.27 11.70
C LEU A 99 6.29 -6.29 10.88
N GLU A 100 6.49 -7.51 11.41
CA GLU A 100 7.14 -8.59 10.66
C GLU A 100 6.36 -9.00 9.42
N ARG A 101 5.02 -9.03 9.48
CA ARG A 101 4.17 -9.28 8.32
C ARG A 101 4.30 -8.16 7.29
N TYR A 102 4.33 -6.90 7.71
CA TYR A 102 4.53 -5.76 6.81
C TYR A 102 5.87 -5.85 6.08
N ARG A 103 6.97 -6.14 6.79
CA ARG A 103 8.30 -6.32 6.17
C ARG A 103 8.34 -7.47 5.17
N LYS A 104 7.66 -8.59 5.46
CA LYS A 104 7.55 -9.73 4.53
C LYS A 104 6.79 -9.36 3.25
N LEU A 105 5.82 -8.47 3.33
CA LEU A 105 5.04 -8.00 2.18
C LEU A 105 5.80 -6.97 1.32
N GLU A 106 6.76 -6.24 1.90
CA GLU A 106 7.68 -5.37 1.15
C GLU A 106 8.80 -6.14 0.44
N GLY A 107 9.25 -7.27 1.01
CA GLY A 107 10.30 -8.13 0.45
C GLY A 107 9.82 -9.21 -0.53
N GLY A 108 8.53 -9.22 -0.90
CA GLY A 108 7.96 -10.18 -1.84
C GLY A 108 8.04 -9.69 -3.30
N GLU A 109 8.75 -10.46 -4.12
CA GLU A 109 8.96 -10.33 -5.57
C GLU A 109 7.74 -9.80 -6.38
#